data_AF-A0A1E5V1P4-F1
#
_entry.id   AF-A0A1E5V1P4-F1
#
_cell.length_a   1.000
_cell.length_b   1.000
_cell.length_c   1.000
_cell.angle_alpha   90.00
_cell.angle_beta   90.00
_cell.angle_gamma   90.00
#
_symmetry.space_group_name_H-M   'P 1'
#
loop_
_entity.id
_entity.type
_entity.pdbx_description
1 polymer ?
#
loop_
_entity_poly.entity_id
_entity_poly.type
_entity_poly.pdbx_seq_one_letter_code
_entity_poly.pdbx_strand_id
1 'polypeptide(L)'
;MLSSGHHRGKRPRPSSASKAPTTRDWTALPHDILFTVFLELEPREVLRGADRVCTAWRRVAAGEPALWRHLDMGMVALSRRRWRAGVRRGAGRCESFAARCCSSASLLFLVRG
;
A
#
# COMPACT_ATOMS: atom_id res chain seq x y z
N MET A 1 2.35 -38.85 -52.74
CA MET A 1 1.77 -37.50 -52.63
C MET A 1 0.36 -37.62 -52.06
N LEU A 2 -0.09 -36.61 -51.30
CA LEU A 2 -1.38 -36.46 -50.58
C LEU A 2 -1.35 -36.86 -49.09
N SER A 3 -0.78 -35.98 -48.24
CA SER A 3 -1.11 -35.93 -46.82
C SER A 3 -2.19 -34.88 -46.58
N SER A 4 -3.35 -35.36 -46.14
CA SER A 4 -4.59 -34.61 -45.92
C SER A 4 -4.49 -33.69 -44.70
N GLY A 5 -4.66 -32.38 -44.92
CA GLY A 5 -4.66 -31.35 -43.88
C GLY A 5 -5.97 -31.34 -43.11
N HIS A 6 -5.90 -31.47 -41.79
CA HIS A 6 -7.05 -31.26 -40.91
C HIS A 6 -7.18 -29.76 -40.55
N HIS A 7 -8.00 -29.05 -41.30
CA HIS A 7 -8.53 -27.75 -40.89
C HIS A 7 -9.52 -27.95 -39.73
N ARG A 8 -9.07 -27.77 -38.49
CA ARG A 8 -9.98 -27.67 -37.35
C ARG A 8 -10.17 -26.20 -36.99
N GLY A 9 -11.14 -25.58 -37.65
CA GLY A 9 -11.61 -24.23 -37.35
C GLY A 9 -11.95 -24.10 -35.86
N LYS A 10 -11.28 -23.20 -35.15
CA LYS A 10 -11.65 -22.81 -33.80
C LYS A 10 -12.85 -21.86 -33.90
N ARG A 11 -14.06 -22.37 -33.76
CA ARG A 11 -15.25 -21.54 -33.49
C ARG A 11 -15.04 -20.79 -32.16
N PRO A 12 -15.21 -19.47 -32.09
CA PRO A 12 -15.24 -18.77 -30.82
C PRO A 12 -16.49 -19.18 -30.03
N ARG A 13 -16.32 -19.52 -28.74
CA ARG A 13 -17.45 -19.74 -27.83
C ARG A 13 -18.09 -18.38 -27.49
N PRO A 14 -19.42 -18.21 -27.64
CA PRO A 14 -20.09 -16.98 -27.27
C PRO A 14 -20.14 -16.83 -25.74
N SER A 15 -19.91 -15.58 -25.32
CA SER A 15 -19.89 -15.07 -23.96
C SER A 15 -21.12 -15.47 -23.15
N SER A 16 -20.92 -16.24 -22.08
CA SER A 16 -21.86 -16.25 -20.96
C SER A 16 -21.54 -15.06 -20.06
N ALA A 17 -22.19 -13.94 -20.32
CA ALA A 17 -22.19 -12.79 -19.43
C ALA A 17 -22.87 -13.14 -18.11
N SER A 18 -22.12 -13.79 -17.22
CA SER A 18 -22.46 -13.77 -15.80
C SER A 18 -22.07 -12.39 -15.29
N LYS A 19 -23.05 -11.55 -14.93
CA LYS A 19 -22.80 -10.39 -14.06
C LYS A 19 -22.36 -10.93 -12.70
N ALA A 20 -21.11 -11.35 -12.62
CA ALA A 20 -20.43 -11.45 -11.34
C ALA A 20 -20.53 -10.07 -10.67
N PRO A 21 -20.65 -9.99 -9.34
CA PRO A 21 -20.48 -8.71 -8.66
C PRO A 21 -19.17 -8.12 -9.18
N THR A 22 -19.24 -6.94 -9.79
CA THR A 22 -18.06 -6.28 -10.34
C THR A 22 -17.11 -6.12 -9.16
N THR A 23 -16.08 -6.95 -9.08
CA THR A 23 -15.05 -6.85 -8.05
C THR A 23 -14.49 -5.46 -8.19
N ARG A 24 -14.77 -4.60 -7.21
CA ARG A 24 -14.35 -3.20 -7.27
C ARG A 24 -12.84 -3.18 -7.38
N ASP A 25 -12.33 -2.64 -8.48
CA ASP A 25 -10.90 -2.58 -8.73
C ASP A 25 -10.27 -1.50 -7.84
N TRP A 26 -9.82 -1.92 -6.66
CA TRP A 26 -9.14 -1.04 -5.71
C TRP A 26 -7.78 -0.56 -6.20
N THR A 27 -7.27 -1.11 -7.31
CA THR A 27 -6.01 -0.69 -7.93
C THR A 27 -6.19 0.48 -8.90
N ALA A 28 -7.40 0.71 -9.40
CA ALA A 28 -7.75 1.77 -10.35
C ALA A 28 -8.22 3.07 -9.69
N LEU A 29 -8.15 3.19 -8.35
CA LEU A 29 -8.53 4.44 -7.70
C LEU A 29 -7.59 5.60 -8.08
N PRO A 30 -8.14 6.81 -8.27
CA PRO A 30 -7.34 8.02 -8.39
C PRO A 30 -6.39 8.21 -7.20
N HIS A 31 -5.26 8.85 -7.47
CA HIS A 31 -4.18 9.05 -6.51
C HIS A 31 -4.65 9.82 -5.26
N ASP A 32 -5.40 10.90 -5.46
CA ASP A 32 -5.98 11.74 -4.41
C ASP A 32 -6.94 10.99 -3.49
N ILE A 33 -7.75 10.08 -4.05
CA ILE A 33 -8.65 9.25 -3.26
C ILE A 33 -7.86 8.23 -2.44
N LEU A 34 -6.85 7.57 -3.02
CA LEU A 34 -5.97 6.67 -2.28
C LEU A 34 -5.21 7.38 -1.17
N PHE A 35 -4.74 8.59 -1.45
CA PHE A 35 -4.07 9.41 -0.45
C PHE A 35 -5.03 9.77 0.69
N THR A 36 -6.27 10.17 0.38
CA THR A 36 -7.31 10.45 1.38
C THR A 36 -7.60 9.21 2.25
N VAL A 37 -7.72 8.02 1.64
CA VAL A 37 -7.87 6.76 2.38
C VAL A 37 -6.71 6.53 3.34
N PHE A 38 -5.48 6.86 2.94
CA PHE A 38 -4.32 6.75 3.83
C PHE A 38 -4.30 7.78 4.96
N LEU A 39 -4.83 8.98 4.75
CA LEU A 39 -5.00 9.94 5.82
C LEU A 39 -6.00 9.42 6.87
N GLU A 40 -7.11 8.82 6.44
CA GLU A 40 -8.11 8.23 7.33
C GLU A 40 -7.60 6.98 8.08
N LEU A 41 -6.75 6.18 7.43
CA LEU A 41 -6.13 5.00 8.06
C LEU A 41 -5.00 5.36 9.04
N GLU A 42 -4.48 6.57 8.96
CA GLU A 42 -3.27 7.04 9.62
C GLU A 42 -1.99 6.25 9.22
N PRO A 43 -0.80 6.87 9.27
CA PRO A 43 0.46 6.23 8.86
C PRO A 43 0.78 4.90 9.57
N ARG A 44 0.21 4.65 10.76
CA ARG A 44 0.36 3.37 11.48
C ARG A 44 -0.25 2.19 10.73
N GLU A 45 -1.50 2.29 10.30
CA GLU A 45 -2.17 1.19 9.58
C GLU A 45 -1.57 1.03 8.17
N VAL A 46 -1.10 2.13 7.59
CA VAL A 46 -0.34 2.09 6.33
C VAL A 46 0.93 1.24 6.48
N LEU A 47 1.70 1.41 7.57
CA LEU A 47 2.90 0.60 7.85
C LEU A 47 2.60 -0.85 8.20
N ARG A 48 1.44 -1.13 8.81
CA ARG A 48 1.02 -2.49 9.14
C ARG A 48 0.81 -3.31 7.88
N GLY A 49 0.19 -2.75 6.86
CA GLY A 49 0.08 -3.45 5.58
C GLY A 49 -0.73 -2.80 4.48
N ALA A 50 -1.37 -1.65 4.69
CA ALA A 50 -2.15 -1.03 3.62
C ALA A 50 -1.27 -0.74 2.38
N ASP A 51 -0.01 -0.34 2.59
CA ASP A 51 0.94 -0.10 1.50
C ASP A 51 1.39 -1.35 0.72
N ARG A 52 0.96 -2.56 1.14
CA ARG A 52 1.35 -3.84 0.52
C ARG A 52 0.25 -4.51 -0.27
N VAL A 53 -0.97 -3.94 -0.27
CA VAL A 53 -2.13 -4.51 -0.96
C VAL A 53 -1.88 -4.61 -2.47
N CYS A 54 -1.36 -3.55 -3.08
CA CYS A 54 -0.99 -3.54 -4.49
C CYS A 54 0.12 -2.52 -4.79
N THR A 55 0.61 -2.50 -6.03
CA THR A 55 1.66 -1.59 -6.48
C THR A 55 1.23 -0.13 -6.48
N ALA A 56 -0.03 0.18 -6.83
CA ALA A 56 -0.57 1.54 -6.80
C ALA A 56 -0.55 2.12 -5.38
N TRP A 57 -1.06 1.37 -4.40
CA TRP A 57 -1.09 1.77 -2.99
C TRP A 57 0.33 1.96 -2.43
N ARG A 58 1.26 1.07 -2.80
CA ARG A 58 2.67 1.21 -2.41
C ARG A 58 3.29 2.50 -2.95
N ARG A 59 2.98 2.89 -4.18
CA ARG A 59 3.51 4.11 -4.81
C ARG A 59 3.03 5.36 -4.10
N VAL A 60 1.73 5.47 -3.82
CA VAL A 60 1.16 6.60 -3.08
C VAL A 60 1.79 6.70 -1.68
N ALA A 61 1.84 5.58 -0.95
CA ALA A 61 2.43 5.56 0.40
C ALA A 61 3.91 5.96 0.40
N ALA A 62 4.67 5.65 -0.66
CA ALA A 62 6.08 6.02 -0.76
C ALA A 62 6.29 7.45 -1.29
N GLY A 63 5.38 7.95 -2.13
CA GLY A 63 5.49 9.23 -2.83
C GLY A 63 4.95 10.44 -2.09
N GLU A 64 4.21 10.22 -0.99
CA GLU A 64 3.54 11.28 -0.24
C GLU A 64 4.14 11.50 1.15
N PRO A 65 5.14 12.39 1.32
CA PRO A 65 5.73 12.63 2.64
C PRO A 65 4.76 13.29 3.62
N ALA A 66 3.72 13.96 3.13
CA ALA A 66 2.67 14.56 3.96
C ALA A 66 1.94 13.51 4.82
N LEU A 67 1.82 12.27 4.33
CA LEU A 67 1.28 11.14 5.08
C LEU A 67 2.10 10.81 6.34
N TRP A 68 3.38 11.18 6.35
CA TRP A 68 4.35 10.77 7.36
C TRP A 68 4.77 11.91 8.28
N ARG A 69 4.02 13.02 8.32
CA ARG A 69 4.31 14.16 9.21
C ARG A 69 4.14 13.80 10.69
N HIS A 70 3.20 12.91 11.00
CA HIS A 70 2.89 12.50 12.36
C HIS A 70 2.89 10.97 12.45
N LEU A 71 3.78 10.38 13.24
CA LEU A 71 3.82 8.92 13.44
C LEU A 71 3.52 8.53 14.90
N ASP A 72 2.32 8.00 15.17
CA ASP A 72 2.00 7.39 16.48
C ASP A 72 2.03 5.84 16.40
N MET A 73 2.77 5.18 17.30
CA MET A 73 2.78 3.71 17.42
C MET A 73 1.53 3.17 18.12
N GLY A 74 0.76 4.01 18.81
CA GLY A 74 -0.33 3.58 19.67
C GLY A 74 0.15 2.55 20.70
N MET A 75 -0.71 1.61 21.09
CA MET A 75 -0.37 0.54 22.04
C MET A 75 0.39 -0.64 21.43
N VAL A 76 0.53 -0.70 20.10
CA VAL A 76 1.14 -1.87 19.43
C VAL A 76 2.40 -1.44 18.71
N ALA A 77 3.54 -1.88 19.22
CA ALA A 77 4.84 -1.59 18.64
C ALA A 77 4.93 -2.12 17.20
N LEU A 78 5.23 -1.23 16.25
CA LEU A 78 5.69 -1.62 14.92
C LEU A 78 7.17 -2.01 14.99
N SER A 79 7.61 -2.93 14.14
CA SER A 79 9.03 -3.29 14.09
C SER A 79 9.90 -2.07 13.73
N ARG A 80 11.14 -2.03 14.24
CA ARG A 80 12.11 -0.96 13.94
C ARG A 80 12.25 -0.68 12.45
N ARG A 81 12.16 -1.72 11.61
CA ARG A 81 12.19 -1.61 10.14
C ARG A 81 11.00 -0.83 9.59
N ARG A 82 9.77 -1.17 10.02
CA ARG A 82 8.56 -0.43 9.61
C ARG A 82 8.64 1.02 10.06
N TRP A 83 9.17 1.25 11.25
CA TRP A 83 9.32 2.60 11.78
C TRP A 83 10.27 3.47 10.96
N ARG A 84 11.49 2.99 10.70
CA ARG A 84 12.43 3.69 9.82
C ARG A 84 11.87 3.95 8.43
N ALA A 85 11.05 3.04 7.91
CA ALA A 85 10.40 3.25 6.62
C ALA A 85 9.48 4.49 6.65
N GLY A 86 8.66 4.63 7.70
CA GLY A 86 7.81 5.82 7.87
C GLY A 86 8.63 7.11 7.96
N VAL A 87 9.68 7.14 8.80
CA VAL A 87 10.56 8.32 8.93
C VAL A 87 11.21 8.71 7.61
N ARG A 88 11.77 7.73 6.89
CA ARG A 88 12.42 7.97 5.60
C ARG A 88 11.44 8.52 4.56
N ARG A 89 10.21 8.00 4.55
CA ARG A 89 9.15 8.49 3.65
C ARG A 89 8.70 9.90 4.01
N GLY A 90 8.79 10.30 5.28
CA GLY A 90 8.60 11.69 5.71
C GLY A 90 9.60 12.68 5.12
N ALA A 91 10.72 12.22 4.54
CA ALA A 91 11.66 13.06 3.79
C ALA A 91 12.07 14.35 4.55
N GLY A 92 12.35 14.22 5.85
CA GLY A 92 12.72 15.34 6.73
C GLY A 92 11.55 16.21 7.22
N ARG A 93 10.31 15.91 6.83
CA ARG A 93 9.09 16.63 7.23
C ARG A 93 8.32 15.95 8.36
N CYS A 94 8.93 14.98 9.05
CA CYS A 94 8.33 14.36 10.22
C CYS A 94 8.37 15.34 11.40
N GLU A 95 7.20 15.77 11.84
CA GLU A 95 7.03 16.79 12.89
C GLU A 95 6.84 16.16 14.27
N SER A 96 6.17 15.01 14.35
CA SER A 96 5.95 14.34 15.63
C SER A 96 6.05 12.84 15.52
N PHE A 97 6.53 12.24 16.62
CA PHE A 97 6.61 10.80 16.75
C PHE A 97 6.32 10.38 18.19
N ALA A 98 5.36 9.46 18.35
CA ALA A 98 4.90 8.99 19.65
C ALA A 98 4.92 7.46 19.70
N ALA A 99 5.28 6.91 20.86
CA ALA A 99 5.17 5.49 21.14
C ALA A 99 4.70 5.30 22.57
N ARG A 100 3.41 5.06 22.77
CA ARG A 100 2.82 4.90 24.11
C ARG A 100 3.34 3.67 24.85
N CYS A 101 3.95 2.73 24.13
CA CYS A 101 4.57 1.52 24.69
C CYS A 101 6.09 1.64 24.95
N CYS A 102 6.74 2.78 24.68
CA CYS A 102 8.19 2.92 24.84
C CYS A 102 8.57 4.22 25.56
N SER A 103 9.58 4.18 26.42
CA SER A 103 10.22 5.39 26.92
C SER A 103 10.87 6.18 25.77
N SER A 104 10.93 7.51 25.89
CA SER A 104 11.36 8.42 24.81
C SER A 104 12.76 8.10 24.24
N ALA A 105 13.63 7.45 25.02
CA ALA A 105 14.98 7.07 24.62
C ALA A 105 15.02 6.16 23.37
N SER A 106 14.03 5.28 23.19
CA SER A 106 13.94 4.38 22.02
C SER A 106 13.66 5.13 20.70
N LEU A 107 13.06 6.33 20.77
CA LEU A 107 12.72 7.13 19.60
C LEU A 107 13.96 7.82 19.00
N LEU A 108 14.95 8.18 19.82
CA LEU A 108 16.20 8.80 19.36
C LEU A 108 17.02 7.86 18.45
N PHE A 109 16.97 6.54 18.70
CA PHE A 109 17.67 5.52 17.89
C PHE A 109 17.03 5.22 16.53
N LEU A 110 15.87 5.82 16.24
CA LEU A 110 15.18 5.68 14.95
C LEU A 110 15.56 6.80 13.97
N VAL A 111 16.10 7.92 14.46
CA VAL A 111 16.51 9.08 13.65
C VAL A 111 18.01 9.08 13.34
N ARG A 112 18.87 8.49 14.18
CA ARG A 112 20.33 8.49 14.02
C ARG A 112 20.91 7.13 13.55
N GLY A 113 20.57 6.68 12.35
CA GLY A 113 21.13 5.45 11.77
C GLY A 113 20.90 5.26 10.28
#